data_AF-A0A7S1R390-F1
#
_entry.id   AF-A0A7S1R390-F1
#
_cell.length_a   1.000
_cell.length_b   1.000
_cell.length_c   1.000
_cell.angle_alpha   90.00
_cell.angle_beta   90.00
_cell.angle_gamma   90.00
#
_symmetry.space_group_name_H-M   'P 1'
#
loop_
_entity.id
_entity.type
_entity.pdbx_description
1 polymer ?
#
loop_
_entity_poly.entity_id
_entity_poly.type
_entity_poly.pdbx_seq_one_letter_code
_entity_poly.pdbx_strand_id
1 'polypeptide(L)'
;AQRIAAGRVPPQLKGCRELWSLDVGALLAGTGLRGDFEERLQALLAEARAAKGELVLFVDELHLLVGAGRSEGNGVDAANLLKPLLARGEVRCLGATTEEEYRRLVLRGDAAF
;
A
#
# COMPACT_ATOMS: atom_id res chain seq x y z
N ALA A 1 -2.78 -0.31 16.14
CA ALA A 1 -2.14 -1.44 16.84
C ALA A 1 -2.95 -1.97 18.04
N GLN A 2 -3.26 -1.16 19.08
CA GLN A 2 -3.86 -1.64 20.34
C GLN A 2 -5.17 -2.43 20.20
N ARG A 3 -6.08 -2.01 19.31
CA ARG A 3 -7.34 -2.75 19.08
C ARG A 3 -7.13 -4.10 18.41
N ILE A 4 -6.14 -4.22 17.51
CA ILE A 4 -5.75 -5.48 16.87
C ILE A 4 -5.20 -6.43 17.94
N ALA A 5 -4.26 -5.95 18.77
CA ALA A 5 -3.71 -6.71 19.89
C ALA A 5 -4.78 -7.17 20.89
N ALA A 6 -5.80 -6.34 21.13
CA ALA A 6 -6.94 -6.68 21.99
C ALA A 6 -8.01 -7.56 21.31
N GLY A 7 -7.85 -7.94 20.03
CA GLY A 7 -8.84 -8.68 19.26
C GLY A 7 -10.15 -7.93 18.99
N ARG A 8 -10.21 -6.62 19.27
CA ARG A 8 -11.39 -5.75 19.12
C ARG A 8 -11.44 -5.12 17.73
N VAL A 9 -11.45 -5.98 16.72
CA VAL A 9 -11.42 -5.60 15.31
C VAL A 9 -12.51 -6.29 14.49
N PRO A 10 -12.93 -5.69 13.35
CA PRO A 10 -13.84 -6.34 12.41
C PRO A 10 -13.34 -7.72 11.97
N PRO A 11 -14.23 -8.62 11.53
CA PRO A 11 -13.87 -9.97 11.05
C PRO A 11 -12.74 -9.99 10.02
N GLN A 12 -12.68 -8.97 9.15
CA GLN A 12 -11.69 -8.83 8.08
C GLN A 12 -10.26 -8.61 8.59
N LEU A 13 -10.12 -8.07 9.81
CA LEU A 13 -8.85 -7.82 10.48
C LEU A 13 -8.54 -8.87 11.56
N LYS A 14 -9.41 -9.87 11.76
CA LYS A 14 -9.11 -10.99 12.66
C LYS A 14 -7.91 -11.77 12.11
N GLY A 15 -7.08 -12.27 13.04
CA GLY A 15 -5.83 -12.96 12.73
C GLY A 15 -4.70 -12.04 12.26
N CYS A 16 -4.91 -10.72 12.17
CA CYS A 16 -3.82 -9.78 12.02
C CYS A 16 -2.99 -9.77 13.32
N ARG A 17 -1.70 -10.08 13.19
CA ARG A 17 -0.71 -10.04 14.28
C ARG A 17 0.17 -8.81 14.18
N GLU A 18 0.44 -8.38 12.95
CA GLU A 18 1.36 -7.29 12.67
C GLU A 18 0.69 -6.21 11.82
N LEU A 19 1.02 -4.96 12.12
CA LEU A 19 0.60 -3.78 11.37
C LEU A 19 1.85 -2.97 11.06
N TRP A 20 2.26 -2.92 9.81
CA TRP A 20 3.42 -2.14 9.39
C TRP A 20 2.97 -0.86 8.71
N SER A 21 3.55 0.27 9.10
CA SER A 21 3.33 1.53 8.41
C SER A 21 4.33 1.65 7.26
N LEU A 22 3.82 1.89 6.06
CA LEU A 22 4.62 2.16 4.88
C LEU A 22 4.84 3.67 4.79
N ASP A 23 6.09 4.10 4.96
CA ASP A 23 6.50 5.47 4.68
C ASP A 23 6.93 5.59 3.21
N VAL A 24 6.02 6.11 2.38
CA VAL A 24 6.27 6.33 0.95
C VAL A 24 7.34 7.40 0.75
N GLY A 25 7.41 8.41 1.63
CA GLY A 25 8.43 9.44 1.60
C GLY A 25 9.83 8.87 1.85
N ALA A 26 9.98 7.95 2.80
CA ALA A 26 11.23 7.25 3.09
C ALA A 26 11.66 6.31 1.94
N LEU A 27 10.71 5.70 1.24
CA LEU A 27 11.00 4.89 0.06
C LEU A 27 11.52 5.72 -1.11
N LEU A 28 11.02 6.95 -1.27
CA LEU A 28 11.44 7.90 -2.30
C LEU A 28 12.71 8.69 -1.89
N ALA A 29 12.93 8.89 -0.59
CA ALA A 29 14.09 9.58 -0.06
C ALA A 29 15.35 8.71 -0.24
N GLY A 30 16.30 9.21 -1.03
CA GLY A 30 17.57 8.53 -1.30
C GLY A 30 17.56 7.60 -2.51
N THR A 31 16.47 7.53 -3.28
CA THR A 31 16.43 6.82 -4.57
C THR A 31 16.62 7.83 -5.69
N GLY A 32 17.85 7.96 -6.20
CA GLY A 32 18.13 8.78 -7.40
C GLY A 32 17.66 8.12 -8.70
N LEU A 33 17.30 6.83 -8.63
CA LEU A 33 16.90 5.98 -9.76
C LEU A 33 15.57 5.30 -9.46
N ARG A 34 14.67 5.25 -10.46
CA ARG A 34 13.34 4.61 -10.33
C ARG A 34 13.40 3.13 -9.90
N GLY A 35 14.47 2.42 -10.27
CA GLY A 35 14.65 0.99 -9.95
C GLY A 35 14.79 0.70 -8.46
N ASP A 36 15.44 1.59 -7.71
CA ASP A 36 15.70 1.37 -6.28
C ASP A 36 14.40 1.40 -5.45
N PHE A 37 13.45 2.26 -5.84
CA PHE A 37 12.13 2.30 -5.20
C PHE A 37 11.36 1.00 -5.46
N GLU A 38 11.35 0.55 -6.70
CA GLU A 38 10.61 -0.65 -7.09
C GLU A 38 11.17 -1.90 -6.40
N GLU A 39 12.50 -2.03 -6.32
CA GLU A 39 13.15 -3.14 -5.61
C GLU A 39 12.81 -3.14 -4.10
N ARG A 40 12.86 -1.97 -3.45
CA ARG A 40 12.48 -1.84 -2.03
C ARG A 40 11.01 -2.19 -1.80
N LEU A 41 10.12 -1.73 -2.68
CA LEU A 41 8.71 -2.05 -2.59
C LEU A 41 8.46 -3.54 -2.82
N GLN A 42 9.12 -4.17 -3.80
CA GLN A 42 9.03 -5.60 -4.05
C GLN A 42 9.50 -6.42 -2.86
N ALA A 43 10.61 -6.04 -2.20
CA ALA A 43 11.10 -6.70 -0.99
C ALA A 43 10.06 -6.64 0.14
N LEU A 44 9.48 -5.46 0.38
CA LEU A 44 8.44 -5.29 1.40
C LEU A 44 7.17 -6.11 1.10
N LEU A 45 6.75 -6.15 -0.17
CA LEU A 45 5.60 -6.96 -0.60
C LEU A 45 5.88 -8.46 -0.49
N ALA A 46 7.12 -8.90 -0.70
CA ALA A 46 7.52 -10.29 -0.52
C ALA A 46 7.41 -10.71 0.96
N GLU A 47 7.85 -9.85 1.89
CA GLU A 47 7.69 -10.07 3.33
C GLU A 47 6.21 -10.12 3.74
N ALA A 48 5.41 -9.17 3.22
CA ALA A 48 3.97 -9.16 3.47
C ALA A 48 3.25 -10.43 2.98
N ARG A 49 3.64 -10.94 1.80
CA ARG A 49 3.15 -12.20 1.27
C ARG A 49 3.59 -13.40 2.12
N ALA A 50 4.83 -13.39 2.59
CA ALA A 50 5.37 -14.44 3.45
C ALA A 50 4.64 -14.54 4.81
N ALA A 51 4.07 -13.43 5.28
CA ALA A 51 3.25 -13.38 6.50
C ALA A 51 1.89 -14.11 6.36
N LYS A 52 1.53 -14.63 5.17
CA LYS A 52 0.31 -15.44 4.94
C LYS A 52 -0.97 -14.78 5.47
N GLY A 53 -1.04 -13.46 5.26
CA GLY A 53 -2.14 -12.63 5.72
C GLY A 53 -1.99 -12.11 7.15
N GLU A 54 -1.14 -12.65 8.03
CA GLU A 54 -1.03 -12.16 9.43
C GLU A 54 -0.52 -10.70 9.52
N LEU A 55 0.10 -10.18 8.45
CA LEU A 55 0.52 -8.79 8.31
C LEU A 55 -0.52 -7.96 7.56
N VAL A 56 -0.77 -6.75 8.06
CA VAL A 56 -1.48 -5.68 7.34
C VAL A 56 -0.53 -4.51 7.12
N LEU A 57 -0.43 -4.04 5.89
CA LEU A 57 0.28 -2.82 5.54
C LEU A 57 -0.64 -1.60 5.72
N PHE A 58 -0.15 -0.53 6.33
CA PHE A 58 -0.86 0.75 6.45
C PHE A 58 -0.15 1.82 5.63
N VAL A 59 -0.89 2.57 4.81
CA VAL A 59 -0.37 3.62 3.93
C VAL A 59 -1.16 4.90 4.18
N ASP A 60 -0.58 5.91 4.84
CA ASP A 60 -1.30 7.12 5.27
C ASP A 60 -1.64 8.07 4.11
N GLU A 61 -0.92 7.95 2.99
CA GLU A 61 -1.11 8.73 1.76
C GLU A 61 -1.15 7.78 0.55
N LEU A 62 -2.15 6.90 0.52
CA LEU A 62 -2.30 5.88 -0.52
C LEU A 62 -2.28 6.46 -1.94
N HIS A 63 -2.79 7.68 -2.10
CA HIS A 63 -2.79 8.40 -3.36
C HIS A 63 -1.38 8.69 -3.90
N LEU A 64 -0.35 8.80 -3.07
CA LEU A 64 1.03 8.94 -3.55
C LEU A 64 1.51 7.63 -4.19
N LEU A 65 1.12 6.50 -3.60
CA LEU A 65 1.47 5.18 -4.13
C LEU A 65 0.71 4.87 -5.43
N VAL A 66 -0.58 5.22 -5.49
CA VAL A 66 -1.45 4.89 -6.63
C VAL A 66 -1.40 5.96 -7.74
N GLY A 67 -1.10 7.21 -7.38
CA GLY A 67 -1.16 8.39 -8.25
C GLY A 67 0.20 8.97 -8.65
N ALA A 68 1.32 8.43 -8.14
CA ALA A 68 2.67 8.89 -8.51
C ALA A 68 2.84 9.03 -10.04
N GLY A 69 2.27 8.15 -10.86
CA GLY A 69 2.44 8.18 -12.31
C GLY A 69 1.80 9.34 -13.08
N ARG A 70 1.08 10.28 -12.45
CA ARG A 70 0.29 11.30 -13.19
C ARG A 70 0.76 12.74 -13.12
N SER A 71 1.56 13.10 -12.12
CA SER A 71 2.17 14.44 -12.07
C SER A 71 3.57 14.37 -12.66
N GLU A 72 3.71 14.87 -13.88
CA GLU A 72 4.96 15.32 -14.51
C GLU A 72 6.19 14.42 -14.27
N GLY A 73 6.30 13.35 -15.05
CA GLY A 73 7.59 12.78 -15.45
C GLY A 73 8.40 11.97 -14.42
N ASN A 74 7.98 11.83 -13.15
CA ASN A 74 8.85 11.23 -12.12
C ASN A 74 8.23 10.13 -11.25
N GLY A 75 6.94 9.83 -11.31
CA GLY A 75 6.36 8.90 -10.34
C GLY A 75 6.33 7.44 -10.78
N VAL A 76 6.66 6.59 -9.81
CA VAL A 76 6.70 5.14 -9.94
C VAL A 76 5.29 4.58 -9.80
N ASP A 77 4.85 3.73 -10.75
CA ASP A 77 3.52 3.12 -10.75
C ASP A 77 3.51 1.87 -9.84
N ALA A 78 3.60 2.10 -8.53
CA ALA A 78 3.49 1.06 -7.51
C ALA A 78 2.15 0.32 -7.55
N ALA A 79 1.11 0.92 -8.14
CA ALA A 79 -0.20 0.30 -8.26
C ALA A 79 -0.16 -0.98 -9.11
N ASN A 80 0.70 -1.06 -10.12
CA ASN A 80 0.83 -2.26 -10.95
C ASN A 80 1.42 -3.45 -10.18
N LEU A 81 2.24 -3.20 -9.16
CA LEU A 81 2.78 -4.24 -8.28
C LEU A 81 1.77 -4.66 -7.21
N LEU A 82 1.05 -3.69 -6.64
CA LEU A 82 0.11 -3.92 -5.54
C LEU A 82 -1.23 -4.52 -5.99
N LYS A 83 -1.83 -4.06 -7.10
CA LYS A 83 -3.15 -4.50 -7.57
C LYS A 83 -3.26 -6.03 -7.70
N PRO A 84 -2.32 -6.75 -8.36
CA PRO A 84 -2.44 -8.20 -8.49
C PRO A 84 -2.35 -8.94 -7.16
N LEU A 85 -1.52 -8.46 -6.23
CA LEU A 85 -1.36 -9.06 -4.90
C LEU A 85 -2.61 -8.88 -4.04
N LEU A 86 -3.22 -7.69 -4.11
CA LEU A 86 -4.48 -7.38 -3.44
C LEU A 86 -5.64 -8.21 -4.01
N ALA A 87 -5.75 -8.29 -5.34
CA ALA A 87 -6.80 -9.06 -6.01
C ALA A 87 -6.75 -10.56 -5.67
N ARG A 88 -5.55 -11.12 -5.49
CA ARG A 88 -5.36 -12.52 -5.06
C ARG A 88 -5.47 -12.71 -3.54
N GLY A 89 -5.58 -11.63 -2.76
CA GLY A 89 -5.59 -11.70 -1.30
C GLY A 89 -4.25 -12.13 -0.69
N GLU A 90 -3.16 -12.04 -1.44
CA GLU A 90 -1.81 -12.41 -0.99
C GLU A 90 -1.23 -11.37 -0.01
N VAL A 91 -1.71 -10.12 -0.11
CA VAL A 91 -1.34 -9.00 0.77
C VAL A 91 -2.61 -8.35 1.27
N ARG A 92 -2.60 -7.89 2.53
CA ARG A 92 -3.65 -7.05 3.11
C ARG A 92 -3.10 -5.64 3.32
N CYS A 93 -3.81 -4.62 2.86
CA CYS A 93 -3.45 -3.24 3.12
C CYS A 93 -4.64 -2.39 3.59
N LEU A 94 -4.34 -1.34 4.35
CA LEU A 94 -5.23 -0.26 4.74
C LEU A 94 -4.62 1.03 4.20
N GLY A 95 -5.34 1.72 3.31
CA GLY A 95 -4.95 3.03 2.82
C GLY A 95 -5.76 4.13 3.49
N ALA A 96 -5.10 5.21 3.86
CA ALA A 96 -5.71 6.50 4.13
C ALA A 96 -5.35 7.49 3.01
N THR A 97 -6.25 8.42 2.76
CA THR A 97 -6.13 9.48 1.75
C THR A 97 -7.25 10.48 2.02
N THR A 98 -7.16 11.67 1.44
CA THR A 98 -8.27 12.62 1.51
C THR A 98 -9.44 12.17 0.62
N GLU A 99 -10.65 12.60 0.96
CA GLU A 99 -11.83 12.30 0.16
C GLU A 99 -11.69 12.78 -1.29
N GLU A 100 -11.09 13.94 -1.50
CA GLU A 100 -10.86 14.50 -2.83
C GLU A 100 -9.99 13.61 -3.70
N GLU A 101 -8.85 13.14 -3.16
CA GLU A 101 -7.94 12.22 -3.84
C GLU A 101 -8.60 10.87 -4.11
N TYR A 102 -9.36 10.33 -3.14
CA TYR A 102 -10.11 9.10 -3.33
C TYR A 102 -11.08 9.21 -4.49
N ARG A 103 -11.87 10.30 -4.57
CA ARG A 103 -12.79 10.52 -5.69
C ARG A 103 -12.05 10.67 -7.02
N ARG A 104 -10.90 11.36 -7.04
CA ARG A 104 -10.09 11.56 -8.25
C ARG A 104 -9.49 10.24 -8.75
N LEU A 105 -8.93 9.43 -7.86
CA LEU A 105 -8.19 8.22 -8.23
C LEU A 105 -9.09 6.99 -8.41
N VAL A 106 -10.06 6.78 -7.52
CA VAL A 106 -10.87 5.55 -7.48
C VAL A 106 -12.19 5.71 -8.22
N LEU A 107 -12.93 6.81 -8.00
CA LEU A 107 -14.29 6.97 -8.56
C LEU A 107 -14.32 7.47 -10.01
N ARG A 108 -13.29 8.17 -10.48
CA ARG A 108 -13.21 8.65 -11.88
C ARG A 108 -12.65 7.62 -12.86
N GLY A 109 -12.33 6.41 -12.40
CA GLY A 109 -12.00 5.25 -13.26
C GLY A 109 -10.50 4.95 -13.45
N ASP A 110 -9.60 5.60 -12.70
CA ASP A 110 -8.15 5.44 -12.90
C ASP A 110 -7.51 4.33 -12.05
N ALA A 111 -8.15 3.96 -10.95
CA ALA A 111 -7.79 2.81 -10.12
C ALA A 111 -9.00 1.89 -9.95
N ALA A 112 -9.34 1.14 -11.00
CA ALA A 112 -10.29 0.04 -10.87
C ALA A 112 -9.68 -1.04 -9.95
N PHE A 113 -10.36 -1.30 -8.83
CA PHE A 113 -10.17 -2.45 -7.96
C PHE A 113 -11.20 -3.53 -8.31
#